data_AF-A0A660VKA7-F1
#
_entry.id   AF-A0A660VKA7-F1
#
_cell.length_a   1.000
_cell.length_b   1.000
_cell.length_c   1.000
_cell.angle_alpha   90.00
_cell.angle_beta   90.00
_cell.angle_gamma   90.00
#
_symmetry.space_group_name_H-M   'P 1'
#
loop_
_entity.id
_entity.type
_entity.pdbx_description
1 polymer ?
#
loop_
_entity_poly.entity_id
_entity_poly.type
_entity_poly.pdbx_seq_one_letter_code
_entity_poly.pdbx_strand_id
1 'polypeptide(L)'
;MPKGVINLSYLPSGRMELSFVVFRYGGYDRGHFLRGSCHIVWADLRERLNRRLGSKRFNLWLGNARLVAVEGDRVVIGLPSGLHVDMARSHFAEEVASVLKTLLGWKPDVRFVVDRELFQRQRQREEAVRRETAVEWANDFTLPLDSSFGLDYFAVGDANRAAFQRLQDFLSESPCTVCLVGPRATGKSHLAVGVALRFRENFSAKVTYTTPAAFQNALFAAIQRHEQPLFRRTMRECDLFVLDEMETLPRFGRIHQEMLHTLEHLDLRESRVLLVGQVPPSQLALPHRLRSRLQRGPLLRVDYPERDLRAEIVRKLLSRHPEIAPLIPQDIPEVLATRFRCIENLVEATKQVLATAIMYKTCGEAALDRQTLLNAVSHKGESEPRLLATTLAEAFARKIGVAMEDVLSGSRKRDVCRARSLSILALRQLLPDLTLTQIGALFSVSHAAVHQTILRAKRLLKTDASLRALFDDIIKRFRE
;
A
#
# COMPACT_ATOMS: atom_id res chain seq x y z
N MET A 1 42.10 -46.55 35.61
CA MET A 1 41.18 -46.62 34.44
C MET A 1 41.99 -46.32 33.19
N PRO A 2 41.86 -47.09 32.09
CA PRO A 2 42.66 -46.82 30.90
C PRO A 2 42.20 -45.51 30.26
N LYS A 3 43.14 -44.59 30.03
CA LYS A 3 42.93 -43.33 29.31
C LYS A 3 43.06 -43.63 27.81
N GLY A 4 41.94 -43.65 27.09
CA GLY A 4 41.94 -43.62 25.63
C GLY A 4 41.87 -42.17 25.14
N VAL A 5 42.69 -41.81 24.16
CA VAL A 5 42.60 -40.51 23.48
C VAL A 5 41.66 -40.67 22.30
N ILE A 6 40.63 -39.82 22.24
CA ILE A 6 39.68 -39.74 21.12
C ILE A 6 40.15 -38.61 20.22
N ASN A 7 40.49 -38.93 18.96
CA ASN A 7 40.75 -37.91 17.94
C ASN A 7 39.53 -37.79 17.01
N LEU A 8 39.01 -36.56 16.91
CA LEU A 8 37.98 -36.16 15.97
C LEU A 8 38.65 -35.51 14.77
N SER A 9 38.48 -36.08 13.57
CA SER A 9 38.94 -35.47 12.32
C SER A 9 37.77 -35.31 11.35
N TYR A 10 37.64 -34.10 10.81
CA TYR A 10 36.66 -33.75 9.78
C TYR A 10 37.19 -34.17 8.41
N LEU A 11 36.44 -35.00 7.68
CA LEU A 11 36.72 -35.25 6.28
C LEU A 11 36.10 -34.13 5.40
N PRO A 12 36.70 -33.80 4.24
CA PRO A 12 36.20 -32.77 3.32
C PRO A 12 34.75 -32.99 2.83
N SER A 13 34.20 -34.18 3.02
CA SER A 13 32.83 -34.57 2.66
C SER A 13 31.76 -34.20 3.70
N GLY A 14 32.14 -33.58 4.83
CA GLY A 14 31.22 -33.18 5.90
C GLY A 14 30.75 -34.32 6.81
N ARG A 15 31.27 -35.55 6.63
CA ARG A 15 31.08 -36.68 7.56
C ARG A 15 32.14 -36.63 8.65
N MET A 16 31.71 -36.85 9.90
CA MET A 16 32.63 -37.01 11.03
C MET A 16 33.14 -38.45 11.12
N GLU A 17 34.46 -38.60 11.27
CA GLU A 17 35.08 -39.88 11.56
C GLU A 17 35.68 -39.87 12.97
N LEU A 18 35.32 -40.88 13.77
CA LEU A 18 35.90 -41.15 15.08
C LEU A 18 36.83 -42.34 14.97
N SER A 19 38.07 -42.18 15.38
CA SER A 19 39.01 -43.29 15.58
C SER A 19 39.24 -43.51 17.06
N PHE A 20 39.02 -44.74 17.52
CA PHE A 20 39.30 -45.15 18.90
C PHE A 20 40.65 -45.85 18.93
N VAL A 21 41.61 -45.33 19.69
CA VAL A 21 42.80 -46.10 20.08
C VAL A 21 42.66 -46.47 21.55
N VAL A 22 42.34 -47.74 21.81
CA VAL A 22 42.30 -48.32 23.15
C VAL A 22 43.64 -49.01 23.39
N PHE A 23 44.49 -48.45 24.24
CA PHE A 23 45.61 -49.20 24.81
C PHE A 23 45.13 -49.92 26.07
N ARG A 24 45.11 -51.25 26.05
CA ARG A 24 45.09 -52.08 27.26
C ARG A 24 46.40 -52.84 27.36
N TYR A 25 47.10 -52.66 28.48
CA TYR A 25 48.17 -53.56 28.88
C TYR A 25 47.57 -54.90 29.32
N GLY A 26 48.05 -56.00 28.72
CA GLY A 26 47.88 -57.36 29.22
C GLY A 26 46.83 -58.20 28.52
N GLY A 27 47.28 -58.99 27.53
CA GLY A 27 46.91 -60.40 27.33
C GLY A 27 45.51 -60.77 26.85
N TYR A 28 45.47 -61.41 25.67
CA TYR A 28 44.38 -62.15 25.03
C TYR A 28 43.41 -61.37 24.11
N ASP A 29 43.58 -61.68 22.82
CA ASP A 29 42.83 -61.23 21.66
C ASP A 29 41.33 -61.57 21.72
N ARG A 30 40.50 -60.55 21.48
CA ARG A 30 39.25 -60.59 20.70
C ARG A 30 38.86 -59.14 20.38
N GLY A 31 39.34 -58.64 19.25
CA GLY A 31 39.02 -57.31 18.77
C GLY A 31 37.57 -57.21 18.28
N HIS A 32 36.76 -56.39 18.95
CA HIS A 32 35.56 -55.81 18.34
C HIS A 32 35.86 -54.36 17.99
N PHE A 33 36.29 -54.13 16.74
CA PHE A 33 36.27 -52.81 16.13
C PHE A 33 34.81 -52.42 15.89
N LEU A 34 34.23 -51.56 16.74
CA LEU A 34 33.01 -50.84 16.38
C LEU A 34 33.39 -49.70 15.42
N ARG A 35 33.62 -50.04 14.14
CA ARG A 35 33.54 -49.07 13.04
C ARG A 35 32.07 -48.70 12.86
N GLY A 36 31.63 -47.66 13.56
CA GLY A 36 30.30 -47.09 13.40
C GLY A 36 30.39 -45.58 13.41
N SER A 37 30.12 -44.94 12.27
CA SER A 37 30.05 -43.48 12.15
C SER A 37 29.09 -42.93 13.20
N CYS A 38 29.43 -41.83 13.91
CA CYS A 38 28.57 -41.19 14.93
C CYS A 38 27.12 -40.99 14.49
N HIS A 39 26.92 -40.83 13.18
CA HIS A 39 25.63 -40.72 12.53
C HIS A 39 24.71 -41.94 12.75
N ILE A 40 25.27 -43.16 12.79
CA ILE A 40 24.52 -44.41 12.98
C ILE A 40 24.07 -44.53 14.45
N VAL A 41 24.98 -44.27 15.40
CA VAL A 41 24.66 -44.28 16.84
C VAL A 41 23.60 -43.22 17.19
N TRP A 42 23.71 -42.04 16.57
CA TRP A 42 22.71 -40.98 16.76
C TRP A 42 21.34 -41.33 16.15
N ALA A 43 21.31 -41.94 14.96
CA ALA A 43 20.07 -42.39 14.33
C ALA A 43 19.35 -43.46 15.17
N ASP A 44 20.08 -44.47 15.64
CA ASP A 44 19.56 -45.55 16.47
C ASP A 44 19.07 -45.04 17.84
N LEU A 45 19.82 -44.09 18.43
CA LEU A 45 19.40 -43.43 19.68
C LEU A 45 18.08 -42.69 19.49
N ARG A 46 17.95 -41.90 18.42
CA ARG A 46 16.72 -41.15 18.12
C ARG A 46 15.54 -42.09 17.90
N GLU A 47 15.73 -43.19 17.17
CA GLU A 47 14.66 -44.14 16.91
C GLU A 47 14.18 -44.83 18.20
N ARG A 48 15.12 -45.27 19.05
CA ARG A 48 14.81 -45.92 20.33
C ARG A 48 14.14 -44.95 21.32
N LEU A 49 14.60 -43.71 21.37
CA LEU A 49 13.97 -42.65 22.17
C LEU A 49 12.56 -42.33 21.64
N ASN A 50 12.38 -42.28 20.33
CA ASN A 50 11.09 -42.02 19.70
C ASN A 50 10.04 -43.10 20.06
N ARG A 51 10.44 -44.38 20.01
CA ARG A 51 9.56 -45.49 20.41
C ARG A 51 9.22 -45.47 21.90
N ARG A 52 10.18 -45.08 22.76
CA ARG A 52 10.02 -45.11 24.22
C ARG A 52 9.23 -43.92 24.76
N LEU A 53 9.46 -42.73 24.21
CA LEU A 53 8.82 -41.48 24.63
C LEU A 53 7.49 -41.21 23.91
N GLY A 54 7.25 -41.90 22.80
CA GLY A 54 6.15 -41.66 21.90
C GLY A 54 6.42 -40.49 20.94
N SER A 55 5.97 -40.64 19.69
CA SER A 55 6.31 -39.73 18.59
C SER A 55 5.99 -38.27 18.83
N LYS A 56 4.87 -37.97 19.51
CA LYS A 56 4.48 -36.58 19.82
C LYS A 56 5.46 -35.92 20.79
N ARG A 57 5.81 -36.59 21.89
CA ARG A 57 6.65 -36.02 22.96
C ARG A 57 8.12 -35.94 22.52
N PHE A 58 8.60 -36.96 21.82
CA PHE A 58 9.94 -36.97 21.23
C PHE A 58 10.11 -35.84 20.22
N ASN A 59 9.20 -35.71 19.25
CA ASN A 59 9.29 -34.66 18.23
C ASN A 59 9.21 -33.25 18.83
N LEU A 60 8.40 -33.05 19.87
CA LEU A 60 8.25 -31.75 20.53
C LEU A 60 9.52 -31.29 21.24
N TRP A 61 10.22 -32.17 21.94
CA TRP A 61 11.33 -31.78 22.84
C TRP A 61 12.72 -32.17 22.36
N LEU A 62 12.84 -33.29 21.63
CA LEU A 62 14.12 -33.88 21.20
C LEU A 62 14.20 -34.05 19.67
N GLY A 63 13.14 -33.73 18.93
CA GLY A 63 13.04 -33.95 17.48
C GLY A 63 14.10 -33.19 16.68
N ASN A 64 14.50 -32.00 17.15
CA ASN A 64 15.54 -31.19 16.53
C ASN A 64 16.90 -31.31 17.23
N ALA A 65 17.03 -32.25 18.18
CA ALA A 65 18.29 -32.46 18.87
C ALA A 65 19.38 -32.92 17.90
N ARG A 66 20.63 -32.58 18.21
CA ARG A 66 21.80 -33.07 17.48
C ARG A 66 22.87 -33.51 18.45
N LEU A 67 23.61 -34.56 18.08
CA LEU A 67 24.86 -34.90 18.76
C LEU A 67 25.91 -33.85 18.43
N VAL A 68 26.36 -33.09 19.43
CA VAL A 68 27.34 -32.01 19.27
C VAL A 68 28.75 -32.55 19.47
N ALA A 69 28.98 -33.33 20.51
CA ALA A 69 30.27 -33.93 20.82
C ALA A 69 30.13 -35.20 21.66
N VAL A 70 31.12 -36.09 21.55
CA VAL A 70 31.31 -37.24 22.44
C VAL A 70 32.75 -37.18 22.94
N GLU A 71 32.92 -36.88 24.23
CA GLU A 71 34.23 -36.64 24.85
C GLU A 71 34.38 -37.57 26.06
N GLY A 72 35.14 -38.66 25.90
CA GLY A 72 35.41 -39.61 26.98
C GLY A 72 34.13 -40.21 27.56
N ASP A 73 33.79 -39.82 28.79
CA ASP A 73 32.60 -40.26 29.51
C ASP A 73 31.35 -39.36 29.31
N ARG A 74 31.47 -38.31 28.49
CA ARG A 74 30.43 -37.29 28.29
C ARG A 74 29.86 -37.29 26.88
N VAL A 75 28.55 -37.15 26.80
CA VAL A 75 27.81 -36.97 25.55
C VAL A 75 27.11 -35.61 25.58
N VAL A 76 27.44 -34.75 24.62
CA VAL A 76 26.86 -33.41 24.50
C VAL A 76 25.78 -33.41 23.42
N ILE A 77 24.56 -33.08 23.83
CA ILE A 77 23.39 -32.99 22.94
C ILE A 77 22.99 -31.53 22.80
N GLY A 78 23.01 -31.04 21.57
CA GLY A 78 22.61 -29.71 21.18
C GLY A 78 21.09 -29.63 20.99
N LEU A 79 20.47 -28.62 21.58
CA LEU A 79 19.05 -28.32 21.49
C LEU A 79 18.84 -26.87 21.04
N PRO A 80 17.68 -26.56 20.46
CA PRO A 80 17.53 -25.30 19.74
C PRO A 80 17.14 -24.11 20.65
N SER A 81 16.73 -24.32 21.90
CA SER A 81 16.49 -23.21 22.86
C SER A 81 16.74 -23.62 24.31
N GLY A 82 16.89 -22.64 25.20
CA GLY A 82 17.08 -22.85 26.64
C GLY A 82 15.94 -23.64 27.29
N LEU A 83 14.69 -23.40 26.88
CA LEU A 83 13.53 -24.17 27.33
C LEU A 83 13.64 -25.67 27.02
N HIS A 84 14.17 -26.02 25.84
CA HIS A 84 14.40 -27.42 25.47
C HIS A 84 15.51 -28.03 26.33
N VAL A 85 16.57 -27.26 26.63
CA VAL A 85 17.67 -27.70 27.51
C VAL A 85 17.16 -27.98 28.91
N ASP A 86 16.39 -27.06 29.51
CA ASP A 86 15.87 -27.21 30.86
C ASP A 86 14.88 -28.39 30.97
N MET A 87 14.00 -28.54 29.97
CA MET A 87 13.07 -29.67 29.89
C MET A 87 13.80 -31.01 29.71
N ALA A 88 14.81 -31.06 28.83
CA ALA A 88 15.59 -32.27 28.59
C ALA A 88 16.44 -32.67 29.78
N ARG A 89 17.03 -31.69 30.47
CA ARG A 89 17.79 -31.92 31.70
C ARG A 89 16.89 -32.47 32.82
N SER A 90 15.68 -31.94 32.97
CA SER A 90 14.80 -32.26 34.10
C SER A 90 14.04 -33.57 33.91
N HIS A 91 13.67 -33.92 32.66
CA HIS A 91 12.76 -35.04 32.40
C HIS A 91 13.32 -36.13 31.48
N PHE A 92 14.33 -35.85 30.66
CA PHE A 92 14.80 -36.79 29.63
C PHE A 92 16.25 -37.27 29.84
N ALA A 93 16.99 -36.70 30.78
CA ALA A 93 18.40 -37.02 31.01
C ALA A 93 18.63 -38.51 31.34
N GLU A 94 17.83 -39.08 32.24
CA GLU A 94 17.97 -40.49 32.63
C GLU A 94 17.59 -41.46 31.50
N GLU A 95 16.54 -41.13 30.76
CA GLU A 95 16.07 -41.96 29.65
C GLU A 95 17.10 -41.97 28.52
N VAL A 96 17.65 -40.81 28.16
CA VAL A 96 18.73 -40.69 27.17
C VAL A 96 19.97 -41.46 27.62
N ALA A 97 20.40 -41.30 28.88
CA ALA A 97 21.53 -42.03 29.43
C ALA A 97 21.29 -43.55 29.45
N SER A 98 20.06 -44.00 29.70
CA SER A 98 19.71 -45.42 29.71
C SER A 98 19.75 -46.06 28.33
N VAL A 99 19.29 -45.34 27.29
CA VAL A 99 19.34 -45.82 25.91
C VAL A 99 20.77 -45.81 25.40
N LEU A 100 21.55 -44.78 25.75
CA LEU A 100 22.99 -44.72 25.46
C LEU A 100 23.75 -45.86 26.15
N LYS A 101 23.39 -46.26 27.37
CA LYS A 101 23.99 -47.43 28.04
C LYS A 101 23.81 -48.71 27.24
N THR A 102 22.63 -48.92 26.67
CA THR A 102 22.35 -50.10 25.83
C THR A 102 23.12 -50.06 24.50
N LEU A 103 23.37 -48.87 23.95
CA LEU A 103 24.06 -48.71 22.67
C LEU A 103 25.60 -48.71 22.80
N LEU A 104 26.14 -48.10 23.86
CA LEU A 104 27.58 -47.91 24.06
C LEU A 104 28.20 -48.92 25.04
N GLY A 105 27.38 -49.66 25.80
CA GLY A 105 27.82 -50.63 26.81
C GLY A 105 28.20 -50.04 28.16
N TRP A 106 28.19 -48.70 28.31
CA TRP A 106 28.47 -47.97 29.54
C TRP A 106 27.54 -46.75 29.65
N LYS A 107 27.30 -46.23 30.86
CA LYS A 107 26.36 -45.11 31.09
C LYS A 107 27.09 -43.76 30.98
N PRO A 108 26.93 -42.98 29.90
CA PRO A 108 27.53 -41.65 29.79
C PRO A 108 26.84 -40.60 30.65
N ASP A 109 27.61 -39.57 31.01
CA ASP A 109 27.08 -38.31 31.50
C ASP A 109 26.55 -37.49 30.31
N VAL A 110 25.25 -37.18 30.36
CA VAL A 110 24.54 -36.52 29.24
C VAL A 110 24.37 -35.05 29.56
N ARG A 111 24.99 -34.19 28.74
CA ARG A 111 24.89 -32.75 28.89
C ARG A 111 24.10 -32.14 27.74
N PHE A 112 23.06 -31.38 28.07
CA PHE A 112 22.28 -30.62 27.11
C PHE A 112 22.82 -29.19 27.02
N VAL A 113 23.00 -28.69 25.80
CA VAL A 113 23.46 -27.32 25.54
C VAL A 113 22.62 -26.67 24.46
N VAL A 114 22.52 -25.34 24.48
CA VAL A 114 21.92 -24.60 23.36
C VAL A 114 22.91 -24.60 22.21
N ASP A 115 22.54 -25.23 21.11
CA ASP A 115 23.34 -25.27 19.89
C ASP A 115 23.11 -23.99 19.09
N ARG A 116 24.20 -23.28 18.76
CA ARG A 116 24.14 -21.98 18.06
C ARG A 116 23.56 -22.11 16.64
N GLU A 117 23.89 -23.17 15.90
CA GLU A 117 23.38 -23.39 14.54
C GLU A 117 21.89 -23.73 14.56
N LEU A 118 21.46 -24.58 15.49
CA LEU A 118 20.05 -24.96 15.64
C LEU A 118 19.20 -23.77 16.11
N PHE A 119 19.70 -22.96 17.04
CA PHE A 119 19.04 -21.73 17.48
C PHE A 119 18.87 -20.72 16.33
N GLN A 120 19.93 -20.51 15.54
CA GLN A 120 19.86 -19.62 14.37
C GLN A 120 18.89 -20.14 13.30
N ARG A 121 18.92 -21.45 12.99
CA ARG A 121 17.99 -22.05 12.02
C ARG A 121 16.53 -21.99 12.47
N GLN A 122 16.26 -22.22 13.76
CA GLN A 122 14.91 -22.09 14.30
C GLN A 122 14.43 -20.64 14.19
N ARG A 123 15.27 -19.66 14.56
CA ARG A 123 14.95 -18.23 14.41
C ARG A 123 14.69 -17.84 12.97
N GLN A 124 15.52 -18.28 12.03
CA GLN A 124 15.33 -18.03 10.59
C GLN A 124 14.02 -18.62 10.06
N ARG A 125 13.66 -19.85 10.49
CA ARG A 125 12.41 -20.50 10.09
C ARG A 125 11.19 -19.80 10.67
N GLU A 126 11.24 -19.42 11.95
CA GLU A 126 10.19 -18.62 12.58
C GLU A 126 10.04 -17.24 11.93
N GLU A 127 11.15 -16.59 11.59
CA GLU A 127 11.14 -15.33 10.85
C GLU A 127 10.58 -15.48 9.43
N ALA A 128 10.88 -16.58 8.72
CA ALA A 128 10.36 -16.86 7.40
C ALA A 128 8.85 -17.07 7.41
N VAL A 129 8.33 -17.94 8.30
CA VAL A 129 6.88 -18.17 8.46
C VAL A 129 6.17 -16.88 8.87
N ARG A 130 6.76 -16.09 9.77
CA ARG A 130 6.24 -14.77 10.15
C ARG A 130 6.28 -13.75 9.00
N ARG A 131 7.24 -13.86 8.08
CA ARG A 131 7.33 -12.99 6.89
C ARG A 131 6.25 -13.37 5.89
N GLU A 132 6.06 -14.66 5.63
CA GLU A 132 5.00 -15.16 4.72
C GLU A 132 3.61 -14.72 5.20
N THR A 133 3.28 -14.96 6.47
CA THR A 133 2.02 -14.49 7.06
C THR A 133 1.86 -12.97 7.04
N ALA A 134 2.94 -12.21 7.20
CA ALA A 134 2.91 -10.76 7.07
C ALA A 134 2.70 -10.28 5.63
N VAL A 135 3.22 -11.00 4.63
CA VAL A 135 3.00 -10.71 3.20
C VAL A 135 1.56 -11.00 2.80
N GLU A 136 1.02 -12.13 3.23
CA GLU A 136 -0.38 -12.49 2.98
C GLU A 136 -1.33 -11.46 3.62
N TRP A 137 -1.09 -11.11 4.88
CA TRP A 137 -1.82 -10.05 5.56
C TRP A 137 -1.62 -8.68 4.88
N ALA A 138 -0.42 -8.36 4.39
CA ALA A 138 -0.19 -7.10 3.66
C ALA A 138 -0.98 -7.03 2.36
N ASN A 139 -1.09 -8.14 1.61
CA ASN A 139 -1.88 -8.19 0.39
C ASN A 139 -3.37 -7.93 0.65
N ASP A 140 -3.88 -8.32 1.83
CA ASP A 140 -5.27 -8.09 2.22
C ASP A 140 -5.58 -6.63 2.56
N PHE A 141 -4.57 -5.85 3.00
CA PHE A 141 -4.78 -4.55 3.65
C PHE A 141 -3.95 -3.38 3.11
N THR A 142 -3.04 -3.65 2.17
CA THR A 142 -2.33 -2.62 1.39
C THR A 142 -2.93 -2.53 -0.01
N LEU A 143 -2.89 -1.34 -0.61
CA LEU A 143 -3.43 -1.16 -1.95
C LEU A 143 -2.45 -1.72 -2.99
N PRO A 144 -2.93 -2.54 -3.94
CA PRO A 144 -2.08 -3.04 -5.02
C PRO A 144 -1.57 -1.87 -5.86
N LEU A 145 -0.27 -1.86 -6.13
CA LEU A 145 0.36 -0.87 -7.00
C LEU A 145 0.22 -1.31 -8.46
N ASP A 146 -0.74 -0.73 -9.17
CA ASP A 146 -0.94 -0.97 -10.60
C ASP A 146 0.16 -0.27 -11.42
N SER A 147 0.94 -1.07 -12.16
CA SER A 147 2.03 -0.62 -13.03
C SER A 147 1.58 0.33 -14.14
N SER A 148 0.29 0.35 -14.48
CA SER A 148 -0.28 1.33 -15.42
C SER A 148 -0.15 2.77 -14.92
N PHE A 149 0.03 2.98 -13.61
CA PHE A 149 0.26 4.28 -12.99
C PHE A 149 1.76 4.56 -12.71
N GLY A 150 2.67 3.95 -13.47
CA GLY A 150 4.09 4.31 -13.42
C GLY A 150 4.36 5.78 -13.80
N LEU A 151 5.49 6.32 -13.32
CA LEU A 151 5.91 7.70 -13.63
C LEU A 151 6.17 7.93 -15.12
N ASP A 152 6.50 6.89 -15.88
CA ASP A 152 6.76 6.98 -17.33
C ASP A 152 5.51 7.41 -18.12
N TYR A 153 4.33 7.06 -17.58
CA TYR A 153 3.01 7.42 -18.11
C TYR A 153 2.43 8.68 -17.47
N PHE A 154 3.19 9.38 -16.61
CA PHE A 154 2.76 10.64 -16.02
C PHE A 154 3.18 11.81 -16.92
N ALA A 155 2.21 12.66 -17.28
CA ALA A 155 2.48 13.86 -18.08
C ALA A 155 2.94 15.00 -17.16
N VAL A 156 4.09 15.59 -17.48
CA VAL A 156 4.69 16.68 -16.70
C VAL A 156 4.51 18.00 -17.42
N GLY A 157 4.01 19.01 -16.71
CA GLY A 157 3.89 20.38 -17.18
C GLY A 157 3.79 21.35 -16.00
N ASP A 158 3.54 22.62 -16.27
CA ASP A 158 3.78 23.66 -15.26
C ASP A 158 2.93 23.52 -13.99
N ALA A 159 1.72 22.96 -14.12
CA ALA A 159 0.82 22.68 -13.00
C ALA A 159 1.33 21.61 -12.00
N ASN A 160 2.30 20.79 -12.40
CA ASN A 160 2.79 19.66 -11.58
C ASN A 160 4.32 19.49 -11.58
N ARG A 161 5.06 20.30 -12.36
CA ARG A 161 6.50 20.19 -12.58
C ARG A 161 7.30 20.23 -11.28
N ALA A 162 7.04 21.21 -10.42
CA ALA A 162 7.76 21.37 -9.16
C ALA A 162 7.54 20.16 -8.22
N ALA A 163 6.30 19.67 -8.13
CA ALA A 163 5.98 18.49 -7.33
C ALA A 163 6.65 17.24 -7.89
N PHE A 164 6.62 17.05 -9.22
CA PHE A 164 7.27 15.93 -9.89
C PHE A 164 8.78 15.91 -9.66
N GLN A 165 9.47 17.04 -9.87
CA GLN A 165 10.92 17.16 -9.64
C GLN A 165 11.28 16.85 -8.19
N ARG A 166 10.59 17.47 -7.23
CA ARG A 166 10.87 17.22 -5.81
C ARG A 166 10.64 15.77 -5.40
N LEU A 167 9.63 15.10 -6.00
CA LEU A 167 9.37 13.68 -5.78
C LEU A 167 10.40 12.78 -6.45
N GLN A 168 11.04 13.21 -7.54
CA GLN A 168 12.21 12.51 -8.07
C GLN A 168 13.40 12.62 -7.12
N ASP A 169 13.68 13.81 -6.60
CA ASP A 169 14.76 14.03 -5.62
C ASP A 169 14.53 13.19 -4.36
N PHE A 170 13.28 13.11 -3.90
CA PHE A 170 12.84 12.30 -2.76
C PHE A 170 13.20 10.81 -2.88
N LEU A 171 13.28 10.27 -4.10
CA LEU A 171 13.69 8.88 -4.32
C LEU A 171 15.17 8.64 -3.97
N SER A 172 16.00 9.69 -4.05
CA SER A 172 17.45 9.63 -3.83
C SER A 172 17.93 10.31 -2.54
N GLU A 173 17.16 11.22 -1.98
CA GLU A 173 17.50 11.98 -0.78
C GLU A 173 17.41 11.16 0.51
N SER A 174 17.99 11.68 1.60
CA SER A 174 17.81 11.12 2.94
C SER A 174 16.33 11.02 3.33
N PRO A 175 15.97 10.08 4.22
CA PRO A 175 14.60 9.87 4.62
C PRO A 175 13.91 11.14 5.11
N CYS A 176 12.78 11.48 4.50
CA CYS A 176 11.98 12.63 4.87
C CYS A 176 10.48 12.34 4.71
N THR A 177 9.67 13.18 5.34
CA THR A 177 8.22 13.24 5.11
C THR A 177 7.95 14.25 4.00
N VAL A 178 7.10 13.95 3.03
CA VAL A 178 6.67 14.87 1.98
C VAL A 178 5.15 14.88 1.91
N CYS A 179 4.54 16.05 1.70
CA CYS A 179 3.10 16.19 1.61
C CYS A 179 2.70 16.70 0.22
N LEU A 180 1.96 15.89 -0.54
CA LEU A 180 1.44 16.21 -1.86
C LEU A 180 -0.03 16.61 -1.76
N VAL A 181 -0.33 17.86 -2.10
CA VAL A 181 -1.69 18.41 -1.98
C VAL A 181 -2.19 19.05 -3.27
N GLY A 182 -3.51 19.08 -3.44
CA GLY A 182 -4.14 19.71 -4.59
C GLY A 182 -5.56 19.20 -4.84
N PRO A 183 -6.33 19.88 -5.70
CA PRO A 183 -7.72 19.54 -5.98
C PRO A 183 -7.94 18.09 -6.41
N ARG A 184 -9.19 17.60 -6.35
CA ARG A 184 -9.54 16.28 -6.88
C ARG A 184 -9.15 16.17 -8.36
N ALA A 185 -8.76 14.97 -8.79
CA ALA A 185 -8.43 14.66 -10.19
C ALA A 185 -7.23 15.42 -10.80
N THR A 186 -6.29 15.92 -10.00
CA THR A 186 -5.05 16.55 -10.51
C THR A 186 -3.88 15.58 -10.70
N GLY A 187 -4.09 14.27 -10.49
CA GLY A 187 -3.05 13.25 -10.68
C GLY A 187 -2.21 12.95 -9.44
N LYS A 188 -2.61 13.41 -8.25
CA LYS A 188 -1.87 13.16 -6.99
C LYS A 188 -1.67 11.67 -6.68
N SER A 189 -2.74 10.87 -6.75
CA SER A 189 -2.64 9.42 -6.51
C SER A 189 -1.83 8.72 -7.59
N HIS A 190 -1.89 9.17 -8.86
CA HIS A 190 -1.01 8.67 -9.92
C HIS A 190 0.46 8.95 -9.57
N LEU A 191 0.82 10.18 -9.18
CA LEU A 191 2.17 10.50 -8.72
C LEU A 191 2.60 9.62 -7.54
N ALA A 192 1.74 9.44 -6.55
CA ALA A 192 2.06 8.66 -5.36
C ALA A 192 2.29 7.18 -5.68
N VAL A 193 1.44 6.58 -6.53
CA VAL A 193 1.63 5.21 -7.01
C VAL A 193 2.90 5.09 -7.85
N GLY A 194 3.17 6.05 -8.74
CA GLY A 194 4.37 6.05 -9.56
C GLY A 194 5.67 6.13 -8.74
N VAL A 195 5.69 6.98 -7.70
CA VAL A 195 6.80 7.05 -6.74
C VAL A 195 6.95 5.74 -5.97
N ALA A 196 5.84 5.16 -5.49
CA ALA A 196 5.83 3.88 -4.79
C ALA A 196 6.38 2.74 -5.66
N LEU A 197 5.98 2.68 -6.94
CA LEU A 197 6.47 1.70 -7.91
C LEU A 197 7.99 1.85 -8.15
N ARG A 198 8.44 3.06 -8.46
CA ARG A 198 9.86 3.35 -8.69
C ARG A 198 10.72 3.04 -7.46
N PHE A 199 10.24 3.37 -6.26
CA PHE A 199 10.95 3.08 -5.02
C PHE A 199 11.07 1.57 -4.77
N ARG A 200 10.00 0.80 -5.04
CA ARG A 200 10.00 -0.66 -4.94
C ARG A 200 11.01 -1.31 -5.91
N GLU A 201 11.05 -0.83 -7.15
CA GLU A 201 11.95 -1.34 -8.20
C GLU A 201 13.42 -1.02 -7.91
N ASN A 202 13.74 0.22 -7.52
CA ASN A 202 15.13 0.66 -7.39
C ASN A 202 15.85 0.04 -6.18
N PHE A 203 15.13 -0.27 -5.10
CA PHE A 203 15.75 -0.61 -3.81
C PHE A 203 15.39 -2.00 -3.28
N SER A 204 14.60 -2.80 -4.02
CA SER A 204 13.92 -3.99 -3.46
C SER A 204 13.21 -3.65 -2.14
N ALA A 205 12.74 -2.41 -2.05
CA ALA A 205 12.28 -1.80 -0.82
C ALA A 205 10.87 -2.26 -0.46
N LYS A 206 10.61 -2.33 0.84
CA LYS A 206 9.28 -2.57 1.37
C LYS A 206 8.47 -1.30 1.28
N VAL A 207 7.41 -1.32 0.49
CA VAL A 207 6.50 -0.19 0.31
C VAL A 207 5.14 -0.54 0.90
N THR A 208 4.64 0.33 1.76
CA THR A 208 3.27 0.22 2.30
C THR A 208 2.45 1.37 1.74
N TYR A 209 1.50 1.07 0.84
CA TYR A 209 0.54 2.03 0.31
C TYR A 209 -0.82 1.79 0.97
N THR A 210 -1.38 2.82 1.60
CA THR A 210 -2.67 2.71 2.30
C THR A 210 -3.48 4.01 2.24
N THR A 211 -4.75 3.93 2.59
CA THR A 211 -5.63 5.08 2.87
C THR A 211 -6.05 5.04 4.34
N PRO A 212 -6.52 6.15 4.94
CA PRO A 212 -7.07 6.14 6.28
C PRO A 212 -8.14 5.06 6.50
N ALA A 213 -9.01 4.85 5.52
CA ALA A 213 -10.05 3.83 5.56
C ALA A 213 -9.45 2.40 5.56
N ALA A 214 -8.49 2.12 4.66
CA ALA A 214 -7.82 0.82 4.62
C ALA A 214 -7.03 0.55 5.91
N PHE A 215 -6.27 1.55 6.39
CA PHE A 215 -5.54 1.47 7.66
C PHE A 215 -6.47 1.18 8.84
N GLN A 216 -7.63 1.83 8.89
CA GLN A 216 -8.64 1.61 9.93
C GLN A 216 -9.19 0.18 9.90
N ASN A 217 -9.56 -0.30 8.71
CA ASN A 217 -10.07 -1.65 8.53
C ASN A 217 -9.02 -2.70 8.93
N ALA A 218 -7.78 -2.49 8.53
CA ALA A 218 -6.65 -3.33 8.88
C ALA A 218 -6.42 -3.38 10.40
N LEU A 219 -6.50 -2.21 11.07
CA LEU A 219 -6.40 -2.13 12.52
C LEU A 219 -7.53 -2.90 13.22
N PHE A 220 -8.77 -2.73 12.77
CA PHE A 220 -9.90 -3.45 13.34
C PHE A 220 -9.81 -4.97 13.13
N ALA A 221 -9.44 -5.41 11.93
CA ALA A 221 -9.23 -6.83 11.63
C ALA A 221 -8.14 -7.43 12.53
N ALA A 222 -7.02 -6.72 12.70
CA ALA A 222 -5.94 -7.15 13.58
C ALA A 222 -6.33 -7.19 15.05
N ILE A 223 -7.22 -6.29 15.50
CA ILE A 223 -7.77 -6.36 16.86
C ILE A 223 -8.67 -7.58 17.02
N GLN A 224 -9.57 -7.82 16.06
CA GLN A 224 -10.54 -8.92 16.10
C GLN A 224 -9.85 -10.29 16.05
N ARG A 225 -8.77 -10.42 15.26
CA ARG A 225 -8.03 -11.67 15.05
C ARG A 225 -6.88 -11.86 16.06
N HIS A 226 -6.65 -10.93 16.97
CA HIS A 226 -5.47 -10.91 17.86
C HIS A 226 -4.12 -10.90 17.09
N GLU A 227 -4.11 -10.24 15.92
CA GLU A 227 -2.99 -10.13 14.98
C GLU A 227 -2.35 -8.73 14.98
N GLN A 228 -2.49 -7.96 16.06
CA GLN A 228 -1.90 -6.61 16.16
C GLN A 228 -0.38 -6.58 15.87
N PRO A 229 0.42 -7.59 16.26
CA PRO A 229 1.83 -7.64 15.87
C PRO A 229 2.05 -7.67 14.35
N LEU A 230 1.19 -8.40 13.59
CA LEU A 230 1.28 -8.45 12.13
C LEU A 230 0.91 -7.11 11.51
N PHE A 231 -0.17 -6.48 11.98
CA PHE A 231 -0.54 -5.12 11.56
C PHE A 231 0.62 -4.13 11.73
N ARG A 232 1.22 -4.10 12.93
CA ARG A 232 2.33 -3.19 13.21
C ARG A 232 3.53 -3.48 12.34
N ARG A 233 3.80 -4.75 12.05
CA ARG A 233 4.87 -5.15 11.15
C ARG A 233 4.66 -4.57 9.75
N THR A 234 3.48 -4.83 9.17
CA THR A 234 3.16 -4.38 7.82
C THR A 234 3.13 -2.87 7.69
N MET A 235 2.62 -2.16 8.71
CA MET A 235 2.52 -0.70 8.66
C MET A 235 3.80 0.03 9.06
N ARG A 236 4.73 -0.61 9.79
CA ARG A 236 5.89 0.06 10.40
C ARG A 236 7.25 -0.51 9.99
N GLU A 237 7.32 -1.69 9.39
CA GLU A 237 8.55 -2.27 8.82
C GLU A 237 8.62 -2.04 7.30
N CYS A 238 8.40 -0.80 6.87
CA CYS A 238 8.54 -0.37 5.47
C CYS A 238 9.60 0.71 5.32
N ASP A 239 10.16 0.81 4.12
CA ASP A 239 11.15 1.82 3.74
C ASP A 239 10.46 3.07 3.16
N LEU A 240 9.27 2.88 2.58
CA LEU A 240 8.36 3.94 2.14
C LEU A 240 6.94 3.65 2.63
N PHE A 241 6.36 4.62 3.35
CA PHE A 241 4.96 4.63 3.77
C PHE A 241 4.19 5.69 3.00
N VAL A 242 3.16 5.28 2.24
CA VAL A 242 2.28 6.19 1.50
C VAL A 242 0.90 6.19 2.15
N LEU A 243 0.45 7.38 2.58
CA LEU A 243 -0.91 7.60 3.08
C LEU A 243 -1.66 8.49 2.10
N ASP A 244 -2.54 7.88 1.30
CA ASP A 244 -3.38 8.58 0.33
C ASP A 244 -4.75 8.97 0.90
N GLU A 245 -5.36 10.00 0.32
CA GLU A 245 -6.67 10.53 0.72
C GLU A 245 -6.75 10.95 2.19
N MET A 246 -5.78 11.72 2.68
CA MET A 246 -5.70 12.18 4.09
C MET A 246 -6.98 12.86 4.60
N GLU A 247 -7.78 13.48 3.73
CA GLU A 247 -9.08 14.08 4.10
C GLU A 247 -10.12 13.06 4.60
N THR A 248 -9.94 11.78 4.27
CA THR A 248 -10.83 10.68 4.71
C THR A 248 -10.56 10.23 6.14
N LEU A 249 -9.52 10.77 6.77
CA LEU A 249 -9.16 10.43 8.15
C LEU A 249 -10.30 10.90 9.08
N PRO A 250 -10.90 9.99 9.88
CA PRO A 250 -12.06 10.32 10.69
C PRO A 250 -11.70 11.37 11.73
N ARG A 251 -12.66 12.18 12.16
CA ARG A 251 -12.42 13.29 13.11
C ARG A 251 -12.04 12.83 14.52
N PHE A 252 -12.40 11.61 14.90
CA PHE A 252 -12.12 11.03 16.20
C PHE A 252 -11.93 9.51 16.06
N GLY A 253 -11.22 8.91 16.99
CA GLY A 253 -11.17 7.45 17.13
C GLY A 253 -9.77 6.92 17.47
N ARG A 254 -9.73 5.63 17.81
CA ARG A 254 -8.49 4.91 18.16
C ARG A 254 -7.45 4.92 17.03
N ILE A 255 -7.90 5.08 15.78
CA ILE A 255 -7.04 5.23 14.60
C ILE A 255 -6.01 6.36 14.75
N HIS A 256 -6.35 7.48 15.39
CA HIS A 256 -5.43 8.60 15.54
C HIS A 256 -4.20 8.23 16.36
N GLN A 257 -4.41 7.50 17.46
CA GLN A 257 -3.33 7.08 18.34
C GLN A 257 -2.45 6.04 17.64
N GLU A 258 -3.05 5.07 16.95
CA GLU A 258 -2.27 4.06 16.24
C GLU A 258 -1.51 4.65 15.05
N MET A 259 -2.12 5.58 14.29
CA MET A 259 -1.44 6.31 13.21
C MET A 259 -0.28 7.15 13.74
N LEU A 260 -0.48 7.85 14.86
CA LEU A 260 0.58 8.61 15.51
C LEU A 260 1.77 7.71 15.87
N HIS A 261 1.52 6.58 16.54
CA HIS A 261 2.58 5.63 16.90
C HIS A 261 3.25 5.01 15.67
N THR A 262 2.51 4.76 14.59
CA THR A 262 3.07 4.29 13.33
C THR A 262 4.02 5.31 12.73
N LEU A 263 3.61 6.58 12.62
CA LEU A 263 4.47 7.66 12.11
C LEU A 263 5.71 7.87 12.99
N GLU A 264 5.57 7.83 14.31
CA GLU A 264 6.70 7.94 15.24
C GLU A 264 7.70 6.79 15.07
N HIS A 265 7.22 5.58 14.81
CA HIS A 265 8.10 4.45 14.57
C HIS A 265 8.78 4.53 13.20
N LEU A 266 8.08 5.02 12.17
CA LEU A 266 8.66 5.28 10.85
C LEU A 266 9.75 6.36 10.93
N ASP A 267 9.52 7.44 11.68
CA ASP A 267 10.53 8.48 11.96
C ASP A 267 11.80 7.86 12.58
N LEU A 268 11.64 7.00 13.60
CA LEU A 268 12.77 6.35 14.29
C LEU A 268 13.54 5.36 13.43
N ARG A 269 12.89 4.77 12.41
CA ARG A 269 13.53 3.86 11.46
C ARG A 269 14.13 4.58 10.25
N GLU A 270 14.00 5.90 10.20
CA GLU A 270 14.36 6.68 9.02
C GLU A 270 13.63 6.14 7.77
N SER A 271 12.35 5.79 7.92
CA SER A 271 11.48 5.44 6.79
C SER A 271 11.01 6.71 6.09
N ARG A 272 10.86 6.67 4.77
CA ARG A 272 10.28 7.77 4.00
C ARG A 272 8.75 7.76 4.14
N VAL A 273 8.15 8.95 4.22
CA VAL A 273 6.70 9.09 4.35
C VAL A 273 6.17 10.02 3.26
N LEU A 274 5.28 9.51 2.41
CA LEU A 274 4.56 10.31 1.42
C LEU A 274 3.10 10.45 1.84
N LEU A 275 2.68 11.67 2.09
CA LEU A 275 1.32 12.02 2.47
C LEU A 275 0.61 12.63 1.28
N VAL A 276 -0.61 12.20 0.97
CA VAL A 276 -1.36 12.69 -0.18
C VAL A 276 -2.76 13.09 0.25
N GLY A 277 -3.21 14.26 -0.18
CA GLY A 277 -4.56 14.72 0.15
C GLY A 277 -5.01 15.93 -0.65
N GLN A 278 -6.26 16.34 -0.46
CA GLN A 278 -6.79 17.52 -1.15
C GLN A 278 -6.30 18.85 -0.55
N VAL A 279 -6.10 18.86 0.77
CA VAL A 279 -5.72 20.04 1.55
C VAL A 279 -4.55 19.70 2.47
N PRO A 280 -3.74 20.70 2.87
CA PRO A 280 -2.65 20.47 3.82
C PRO A 280 -3.18 20.00 5.19
N PRO A 281 -2.36 19.27 5.98
CA PRO A 281 -2.76 18.79 7.31
C PRO A 281 -3.22 19.89 8.28
N SER A 282 -2.79 21.14 8.05
CA SER A 282 -3.24 22.31 8.82
C SER A 282 -4.75 22.58 8.70
N GLN A 283 -5.36 22.22 7.58
CA GLN A 283 -6.79 22.41 7.32
C GLN A 283 -7.64 21.21 7.72
N LEU A 284 -7.02 20.09 8.11
CA LEU A 284 -7.73 18.90 8.57
C LEU A 284 -8.09 19.00 10.06
N ALA A 285 -9.28 18.52 10.41
CA ALA A 285 -9.77 18.46 11.79
C ALA A 285 -9.12 17.29 12.57
N LEU A 286 -7.81 17.40 12.79
CA LEU A 286 -6.97 16.39 13.46
C LEU A 286 -6.47 16.87 14.83
N PRO A 287 -6.21 15.94 15.77
CA PRO A 287 -5.54 16.28 17.02
C PRO A 287 -4.19 16.95 16.77
N HIS A 288 -3.85 17.93 17.61
CA HIS A 288 -2.64 18.75 17.47
C HIS A 288 -1.37 17.92 17.27
N ARG A 289 -1.20 16.84 18.05
CA ARG A 289 -0.02 15.96 17.98
C ARG A 289 0.13 15.29 16.61
N LEU A 290 -0.96 14.73 16.07
CA LEU A 290 -0.95 14.08 14.76
C LEU A 290 -0.70 15.11 13.65
N ARG A 291 -1.39 16.25 13.71
CA ARG A 291 -1.18 17.36 12.76
C ARG A 291 0.28 17.81 12.72
N SER A 292 0.91 18.00 13.87
CA SER A 292 2.31 18.43 13.97
C SER A 292 3.26 17.42 13.31
N ARG A 293 3.02 16.12 13.45
CA ARG A 293 3.83 15.07 12.79
C ARG A 293 3.67 15.09 11.27
N LEU A 294 2.44 15.23 10.78
CA LEU A 294 2.15 15.29 9.34
C LEU A 294 2.73 16.56 8.66
N GLN A 295 3.10 17.58 9.43
CA GLN A 295 3.62 18.86 8.93
C GLN A 295 5.15 18.98 8.95
N ARG A 296 5.89 17.91 9.28
CA ARG A 296 7.36 17.96 9.39
C ARG A 296 8.09 18.12 8.05
N GLY A 297 7.38 18.00 6.93
CA GLY A 297 7.93 17.89 5.59
C GLY A 297 7.55 19.05 4.65
N PRO A 298 8.23 19.18 3.50
CA PRO A 298 7.81 20.11 2.45
C PRO A 298 6.41 19.79 1.95
N LEU A 299 5.66 20.85 1.64
CA LEU A 299 4.34 20.80 1.03
C LEU A 299 4.47 21.07 -0.48
N LEU A 300 4.10 20.08 -1.28
CA LEU A 300 4.09 20.14 -2.74
C LEU A 300 2.66 20.30 -3.23
N ARG A 301 2.46 21.23 -4.17
CA ARG A 301 1.16 21.51 -4.75
C ARG A 301 1.08 20.99 -6.18
N VAL A 302 -0.08 20.46 -6.51
CA VAL A 302 -0.43 20.04 -7.86
C VAL A 302 -1.76 20.68 -8.24
N ASP A 303 -1.74 21.45 -9.31
CA ASP A 303 -2.88 22.20 -9.79
C ASP A 303 -3.53 21.55 -11.02
N TYR A 304 -4.64 22.12 -11.49
CA TYR A 304 -5.31 21.62 -12.69
C TYR A 304 -4.45 21.87 -13.93
N PRO A 305 -4.32 20.87 -14.82
CA PRO A 305 -3.51 21.01 -16.03
C PRO A 305 -4.19 21.91 -17.06
N GLU A 306 -3.39 22.73 -17.71
CA GLU A 306 -3.81 23.52 -18.89
C GLU A 306 -4.05 22.62 -20.11
N ARG A 307 -4.59 23.21 -21.19
CA ARG A 307 -4.96 22.48 -22.42
C ARG A 307 -3.82 21.64 -22.96
N ASP A 308 -2.60 22.19 -23.01
CA ASP A 308 -1.46 21.49 -23.61
C ASP A 308 -1.03 20.30 -22.76
N LEU A 309 -1.03 20.44 -21.43
CA LEU A 309 -0.77 19.34 -20.51
C LEU A 309 -1.89 18.29 -20.56
N ARG A 310 -3.16 18.69 -20.75
CA ARG A 310 -4.27 17.74 -20.98
C ARG A 310 -4.07 16.93 -22.27
N ALA A 311 -3.62 17.57 -23.36
CA ALA A 311 -3.32 16.85 -24.59
C ALA A 311 -2.19 15.83 -24.36
N GLU A 312 -1.16 16.22 -23.60
CA GLU A 312 -0.08 15.31 -23.25
C GLU A 312 -0.54 14.14 -22.37
N ILE A 313 -1.46 14.36 -21.44
CA ILE A 313 -2.10 13.28 -20.67
C ILE A 313 -2.78 12.27 -21.61
N VAL A 314 -3.53 12.73 -22.62
CA VAL A 314 -4.15 11.84 -23.61
C VAL A 314 -3.07 11.04 -24.35
N ARG A 315 -2.00 11.69 -24.84
CA ARG A 315 -0.90 11.00 -25.53
C ARG A 315 -0.26 9.92 -24.66
N LYS A 316 0.00 10.21 -23.37
CA LYS A 316 0.54 9.25 -22.41
C LYS A 316 -0.40 8.08 -22.10
N LEU A 317 -1.71 8.28 -22.17
CA LEU A 317 -2.70 7.20 -22.05
C LEU A 317 -2.72 6.34 -23.30
N LEU A 318 -2.69 6.95 -24.48
CA LEU A 318 -2.64 6.23 -25.76
C LEU A 318 -1.35 5.42 -25.91
N SER A 319 -0.21 5.96 -25.47
CA SER A 319 1.09 5.28 -25.55
C SER A 319 1.19 3.98 -24.73
N ARG A 320 0.22 3.72 -23.84
CA ARG A 320 0.10 2.42 -23.13
C ARG A 320 -0.32 1.29 -24.07
N HIS A 321 -0.85 1.62 -25.25
CA HIS A 321 -1.30 0.70 -26.28
C HIS A 321 -0.56 0.99 -27.60
N PRO A 322 0.74 0.68 -27.69
CA PRO A 322 1.58 1.02 -28.85
C PRO A 322 1.07 0.42 -30.17
N GLU A 323 0.31 -0.66 -30.11
CA GLU A 323 -0.30 -1.34 -31.24
C GLU A 323 -1.61 -0.69 -31.72
N ILE A 324 -2.22 0.18 -30.91
CA ILE A 324 -3.48 0.87 -31.20
C ILE A 324 -3.23 2.36 -31.46
N ALA A 325 -2.31 2.99 -30.73
CA ALA A 325 -2.02 4.41 -30.84
C ALA A 325 -1.78 4.91 -32.29
N PRO A 326 -1.09 4.17 -33.19
CA PRO A 326 -0.90 4.58 -34.57
C PRO A 326 -2.18 4.63 -35.41
N LEU A 327 -3.25 3.96 -34.98
CA LEU A 327 -4.55 3.95 -35.67
C LEU A 327 -5.39 5.18 -35.33
N ILE A 328 -5.04 5.92 -34.28
CA ILE A 328 -5.77 7.08 -33.82
C ILE A 328 -5.23 8.32 -34.53
N PRO A 329 -6.08 9.16 -35.17
CA PRO A 329 -5.63 10.39 -35.80
C PRO A 329 -4.87 11.32 -34.84
N GLN A 330 -3.81 11.95 -35.35
CA GLN A 330 -2.85 12.72 -34.53
C GLN A 330 -3.45 13.92 -33.81
N ASP A 331 -4.58 14.47 -34.29
CA ASP A 331 -5.27 15.64 -33.73
C ASP A 331 -6.26 15.30 -32.60
N ILE A 332 -6.55 14.00 -32.37
CA ILE A 332 -7.49 13.56 -31.34
C ILE A 332 -7.08 14.03 -29.93
N PRO A 333 -5.81 13.95 -29.50
CA PRO A 333 -5.39 14.47 -28.21
C PRO A 333 -5.75 15.94 -27.99
N GLU A 334 -5.50 16.80 -28.98
CA GLU A 334 -5.79 18.23 -28.94
C GLU A 334 -7.29 18.49 -28.91
N VAL A 335 -8.06 17.73 -29.70
CA VAL A 335 -9.53 17.83 -29.74
C VAL A 335 -10.12 17.44 -28.39
N LEU A 336 -9.70 16.31 -27.81
CA LEU A 336 -10.16 15.87 -26.49
C LEU A 336 -9.76 16.84 -25.38
N ALA A 337 -8.52 17.35 -25.40
CA ALA A 337 -8.03 18.32 -24.41
C ALA A 337 -8.77 19.67 -24.45
N THR A 338 -9.25 20.05 -25.64
CA THR A 338 -10.08 21.24 -25.84
C THR A 338 -11.50 20.99 -25.37
N ARG A 339 -12.06 19.80 -25.67
CA ARG A 339 -13.44 19.43 -25.35
C ARG A 339 -13.66 19.12 -23.88
N PHE A 340 -12.69 18.51 -23.20
CA PHE A 340 -12.83 18.08 -21.80
C PHE A 340 -11.88 18.85 -20.88
N ARG A 341 -12.45 19.74 -20.05
CA ARG A 341 -11.70 20.49 -19.02
C ARG A 341 -11.42 19.64 -17.77
N CYS A 342 -12.33 18.74 -17.41
CA CYS A 342 -12.17 17.83 -16.27
C CYS A 342 -11.32 16.61 -16.65
N ILE A 343 -10.30 16.29 -15.85
CA ILE A 343 -9.41 15.14 -16.10
C ILE A 343 -10.15 13.80 -16.02
N GLU A 344 -11.09 13.62 -15.09
CA GLU A 344 -11.85 12.36 -15.02
C GLU A 344 -12.60 12.09 -16.33
N ASN A 345 -13.25 13.11 -16.89
CA ASN A 345 -13.95 13.00 -18.18
C ASN A 345 -12.99 12.83 -19.35
N LEU A 346 -11.83 13.50 -19.33
CA LEU A 346 -10.81 13.37 -20.36
C LEU A 346 -10.25 11.95 -20.42
N VAL A 347 -9.93 11.38 -19.26
CA VAL A 347 -9.45 9.99 -19.14
C VAL A 347 -10.52 9.02 -19.64
N GLU A 348 -11.78 9.22 -19.25
CA GLU A 348 -12.90 8.38 -19.70
C GLU A 348 -13.14 8.48 -21.22
N ALA A 349 -13.13 9.68 -21.77
CA ALA A 349 -13.22 9.89 -23.21
C ALA A 349 -12.06 9.22 -23.96
N THR A 350 -10.84 9.28 -23.41
CA THR A 350 -9.67 8.62 -23.99
C THR A 350 -9.82 7.11 -23.97
N LYS A 351 -10.36 6.52 -22.89
CA LYS A 351 -10.67 5.09 -22.81
C LYS A 351 -11.71 4.67 -23.85
N GLN A 352 -12.74 5.49 -24.09
CA GLN A 352 -13.74 5.22 -25.13
C GLN A 352 -13.11 5.24 -26.52
N VAL A 353 -12.26 6.23 -26.82
CA VAL A 353 -11.48 6.27 -28.07
C VAL A 353 -10.63 5.01 -28.25
N LEU A 354 -9.89 4.60 -27.20
CA LEU A 354 -9.09 3.37 -27.22
C LEU A 354 -9.96 2.14 -27.48
N ALA A 355 -11.09 2.00 -26.79
CA ALA A 355 -12.00 0.88 -26.96
C ALA A 355 -12.56 0.79 -28.39
N THR A 356 -12.96 1.92 -28.97
CA THR A 356 -13.40 1.98 -30.38
C THR A 356 -12.27 1.61 -31.33
N ALA A 357 -11.06 2.14 -31.14
CA ALA A 357 -9.93 1.83 -31.98
C ALA A 357 -9.53 0.33 -31.93
N ILE A 358 -9.58 -0.27 -30.73
CA ILE A 358 -9.38 -1.72 -30.55
C ILE A 358 -10.44 -2.51 -31.33
N MET A 359 -11.71 -2.15 -31.21
CA MET A 359 -12.82 -2.82 -31.91
C MET A 359 -12.63 -2.77 -33.44
N TYR A 360 -12.31 -1.60 -33.99
CA TYR A 360 -12.07 -1.43 -35.42
C TYR A 360 -10.91 -2.28 -35.92
N LYS A 361 -9.80 -2.31 -35.16
CA LYS A 361 -8.65 -3.17 -35.47
C LYS A 361 -9.04 -4.65 -35.48
N THR A 362 -9.87 -5.10 -34.53
CA THR A 362 -10.34 -6.49 -34.47
C THR A 362 -11.28 -6.86 -35.61
N CYS A 363 -12.07 -5.91 -36.12
CA CYS A 363 -12.98 -6.12 -37.25
C CYS A 363 -12.30 -6.06 -38.62
N GLY A 364 -11.00 -5.71 -38.69
CA GLY A 364 -10.24 -5.64 -39.95
C GLY A 364 -10.57 -4.40 -40.80
N GLU A 365 -11.16 -3.37 -40.21
CA GLU A 365 -11.47 -2.12 -40.92
C GLU A 365 -10.21 -1.24 -41.04
N ALA A 366 -9.92 -0.78 -42.26
CA ALA A 366 -8.63 -0.19 -42.61
C ALA A 366 -8.45 1.29 -42.21
N ALA A 367 -9.53 2.02 -41.91
CA ALA A 367 -9.46 3.45 -41.61
C ALA A 367 -10.43 3.85 -40.51
N LEU A 368 -9.89 4.23 -39.36
CA LEU A 368 -10.65 4.81 -38.26
C LEU A 368 -10.73 6.32 -38.47
N ASP A 369 -11.86 6.80 -38.98
CA ASP A 369 -12.02 8.22 -39.21
C ASP A 369 -12.20 9.01 -37.89
N ARG A 370 -11.84 10.30 -37.95
CA ARG A 370 -11.93 11.22 -36.81
C ARG A 370 -13.35 11.35 -36.27
N GLN A 371 -14.36 11.36 -37.15
CA GLN A 371 -15.74 11.66 -36.76
C GLN A 371 -16.37 10.49 -35.99
N THR A 372 -16.08 9.27 -36.40
CA THR A 372 -16.42 8.00 -35.78
C THR A 372 -15.91 7.96 -34.35
N LEU A 373 -14.64 8.28 -34.13
CA LEU A 373 -14.07 8.37 -32.79
C LEU A 373 -14.79 9.40 -31.92
N LEU A 374 -15.01 10.60 -32.45
CA LEU A 374 -15.66 11.68 -31.70
C LEU A 374 -17.14 11.44 -31.42
N ASN A 375 -17.82 10.67 -32.28
CA ASN A 375 -19.20 10.23 -32.08
C ASN A 375 -19.30 9.09 -31.05
N ALA A 376 -18.29 8.21 -31.00
CA ALA A 376 -18.21 7.13 -30.03
C ALA A 376 -17.94 7.64 -28.60
N VAL A 377 -17.22 8.77 -28.49
CA VAL A 377 -17.09 9.48 -27.21
C VAL A 377 -18.46 10.01 -26.80
N SER A 378 -19.08 9.28 -25.88
CA SER A 378 -20.44 9.57 -25.44
C SER A 378 -20.47 10.95 -24.76
N HIS A 379 -21.45 11.78 -25.15
CA HIS A 379 -21.88 12.96 -24.38
C HIS A 379 -22.55 12.58 -23.05
N LYS A 380 -22.05 11.58 -22.32
CA LYS A 380 -22.39 11.40 -20.90
C LYS A 380 -21.76 12.52 -20.07
N GLY A 381 -21.99 13.76 -20.48
CA GLY A 381 -21.89 14.97 -19.69
C GLY A 381 -23.05 15.03 -18.70
N GLU A 382 -23.27 13.98 -17.91
CA GLU A 382 -23.96 14.15 -16.64
C GLU A 382 -23.04 14.86 -15.63
N SER A 383 -21.71 14.78 -15.84
CA SER A 383 -20.72 15.36 -14.94
C SER A 383 -20.42 16.84 -15.21
N GLU A 384 -20.49 17.33 -16.46
CA GLU A 384 -20.10 18.71 -16.80
C GLU A 384 -21.15 19.75 -16.37
N PRO A 385 -22.46 19.58 -16.64
CA PRO A 385 -23.51 20.44 -16.10
C PRO A 385 -23.59 20.38 -14.59
N ARG A 386 -23.37 19.20 -13.99
CA ARG A 386 -23.45 19.01 -12.54
C ARG A 386 -22.27 19.65 -11.82
N LEU A 387 -21.05 19.45 -12.30
CA LEU A 387 -19.86 20.13 -11.77
C LEU A 387 -19.96 21.65 -11.95
N LEU A 388 -20.43 22.12 -13.10
CA LEU A 388 -20.63 23.55 -13.32
C LEU A 388 -21.73 24.10 -12.40
N ALA A 389 -22.83 23.38 -12.22
CA ALA A 389 -23.90 23.75 -11.30
C ALA A 389 -23.41 23.83 -9.85
N THR A 390 -22.63 22.87 -9.38
CA THR A 390 -22.06 22.88 -8.03
C THR A 390 -21.05 24.01 -7.86
N THR A 391 -20.17 24.24 -8.85
CA THR A 391 -19.15 25.29 -8.76
C THR A 391 -19.76 26.69 -8.81
N LEU A 392 -20.79 26.90 -9.63
CA LEU A 392 -21.57 28.15 -9.63
C LEU A 392 -22.31 28.34 -8.30
N ALA A 393 -22.94 27.28 -7.79
CA ALA A 393 -23.61 27.31 -6.49
C ALA A 393 -22.63 27.69 -5.37
N GLU A 394 -21.42 27.13 -5.35
CA GLU A 394 -20.36 27.49 -4.40
C GLU A 394 -19.94 28.96 -4.53
N ALA A 395 -19.73 29.45 -5.75
CA ALA A 395 -19.29 30.82 -6.00
C ALA A 395 -20.33 31.84 -5.50
N PHE A 396 -21.60 31.62 -5.81
CA PHE A 396 -22.69 32.49 -5.35
C PHE A 396 -22.96 32.31 -3.85
N ALA A 397 -22.90 31.09 -3.31
CA ALA A 397 -23.08 30.82 -1.89
C ALA A 397 -22.03 31.57 -1.04
N ARG A 398 -20.75 31.50 -1.44
CA ARG A 398 -19.64 32.18 -0.77
C ARG A 398 -19.81 33.70 -0.76
N LYS A 399 -20.27 34.28 -1.88
CA LYS A 399 -20.47 35.73 -1.98
C LYS A 399 -21.70 36.23 -1.22
N ILE A 400 -22.73 35.41 -1.10
CA ILE A 400 -23.98 35.73 -0.39
C ILE A 400 -23.88 35.39 1.11
N GLY A 401 -22.91 34.56 1.52
CA GLY A 401 -22.69 34.17 2.91
C GLY A 401 -23.57 33.01 3.38
N VAL A 402 -23.90 32.08 2.48
CA VAL A 402 -24.70 30.88 2.79
C VAL A 402 -23.91 29.59 2.56
N ALA A 403 -24.32 28.51 3.21
CA ALA A 403 -23.74 27.19 2.99
C ALA A 403 -24.11 26.65 1.60
N MET A 404 -23.16 26.05 0.88
CA MET A 404 -23.40 25.49 -0.46
C MET A 404 -24.43 24.35 -0.44
N GLU A 405 -24.39 23.50 0.59
CA GLU A 405 -25.33 22.40 0.79
C GLU A 405 -26.78 22.89 0.83
N ASP A 406 -27.03 24.07 1.41
CA ASP A 406 -28.35 24.69 1.46
C ASP A 406 -28.81 25.16 0.07
N VAL A 407 -27.89 25.60 -0.79
CA VAL A 407 -28.21 26.07 -2.15
C VAL A 407 -28.64 24.92 -3.05
N LEU A 408 -28.08 23.74 -2.86
CA LEU A 408 -28.46 22.52 -3.59
C LEU A 408 -29.64 21.76 -2.94
N SER A 409 -30.02 22.12 -1.72
CA SER A 409 -31.16 21.52 -1.01
C SER A 409 -32.50 22.21 -1.35
N GLY A 410 -33.61 21.67 -0.81
CA GLY A 410 -34.94 22.27 -0.90
C GLY A 410 -35.17 23.49 0.01
N SER A 411 -34.12 24.06 0.63
CA SER A 411 -34.23 25.15 1.60
C SER A 411 -34.88 26.41 0.98
N ARG A 412 -35.84 26.99 1.71
CA ARG A 412 -36.64 28.16 1.29
C ARG A 412 -36.18 29.49 1.90
N LYS A 413 -35.06 29.51 2.64
CA LYS A 413 -34.50 30.76 3.21
C LYS A 413 -34.26 31.79 2.10
N ARG A 414 -34.48 33.08 2.40
CA ARG A 414 -34.43 34.17 1.40
C ARG A 414 -33.09 34.24 0.67
N ASP A 415 -31.98 34.20 1.40
CA ASP A 415 -30.64 34.32 0.83
C ASP A 415 -30.18 33.06 0.09
N VAL A 416 -30.59 31.88 0.57
CA VAL A 416 -30.37 30.61 -0.13
C VAL A 416 -31.11 30.57 -1.46
N CYS A 417 -32.39 30.98 -1.46
CA CYS A 417 -33.16 31.13 -2.69
C CYS A 417 -32.53 32.14 -3.65
N ARG A 418 -31.94 33.22 -3.12
CA ARG A 418 -31.23 34.24 -3.92
C ARG A 418 -29.99 33.64 -4.59
N ALA A 419 -29.15 32.93 -3.84
CA ALA A 419 -27.96 32.24 -4.38
C ALA A 419 -28.33 31.19 -5.42
N ARG A 420 -29.36 30.36 -5.15
CA ARG A 420 -29.86 29.35 -6.08
C ARG A 420 -30.38 29.97 -7.39
N SER A 421 -31.10 31.09 -7.28
CA SER A 421 -31.67 31.77 -8.44
C SER A 421 -30.60 32.32 -9.38
N LEU A 422 -29.53 32.89 -8.82
CA LEU A 422 -28.38 33.36 -9.61
C LEU A 422 -27.61 32.19 -10.23
N SER A 423 -27.39 31.12 -9.48
CA SER A 423 -26.70 29.91 -9.96
C SER A 423 -27.41 29.28 -11.17
N ILE A 424 -28.74 29.13 -11.08
CA ILE A 424 -29.58 28.61 -12.16
C ILE A 424 -29.53 29.53 -13.40
N LEU A 425 -29.61 30.85 -13.21
CA LEU A 425 -29.53 31.79 -14.33
C LEU A 425 -28.15 31.77 -15.00
N ALA A 426 -27.07 31.71 -14.22
CA ALA A 426 -25.71 31.61 -14.73
C ALA A 426 -25.50 30.31 -15.53
N LEU A 427 -25.96 29.18 -14.99
CA LEU A 427 -25.90 27.89 -15.67
C LEU A 427 -26.64 27.93 -17.02
N ARG A 428 -27.82 28.56 -17.06
CA ARG A 428 -28.60 28.74 -18.29
C ARG A 428 -27.87 29.61 -19.33
N GLN A 429 -27.08 30.59 -18.90
CA GLN A 429 -26.32 31.47 -19.80
C GLN A 429 -25.01 30.85 -20.29
N LEU A 430 -24.39 29.98 -19.49
CA LEU A 430 -23.15 29.29 -19.83
C LEU A 430 -23.40 28.03 -20.67
N LEU A 431 -24.54 27.37 -20.50
CA LEU A 431 -24.94 26.18 -21.24
C LEU A 431 -26.35 26.36 -21.87
N PRO A 432 -26.44 27.04 -23.02
CA PRO A 432 -27.71 27.33 -23.71
C PRO A 432 -28.45 26.07 -24.21
N ASP A 433 -27.76 24.94 -24.34
CA ASP A 433 -28.34 23.70 -24.86
C ASP A 433 -29.03 22.86 -23.79
N LEU A 434 -28.81 23.17 -22.49
CA LEU A 434 -29.48 22.46 -21.40
C LEU A 434 -30.97 22.78 -21.36
N THR A 435 -31.79 21.73 -21.35
CA THR A 435 -33.24 21.85 -21.14
C THR A 435 -33.55 22.28 -19.70
N LEU A 436 -34.68 22.95 -19.50
CA LEU A 436 -35.13 23.36 -18.16
C LEU A 436 -35.35 22.16 -17.22
N THR A 437 -35.73 21.00 -17.77
CA THR A 437 -35.87 19.74 -17.02
C THR A 437 -34.53 19.24 -16.52
N GLN A 438 -33.50 19.26 -17.36
CA GLN A 438 -32.13 18.90 -16.97
C GLN A 438 -31.56 19.85 -15.91
N ILE A 439 -31.78 21.17 -16.06
CA ILE A 439 -31.40 22.17 -15.05
C ILE A 439 -32.12 21.90 -13.72
N GLY A 440 -33.41 21.56 -13.79
CA GLY A 440 -34.21 21.22 -12.61
C GLY A 440 -33.66 20.02 -11.84
N ALA A 441 -33.24 18.97 -12.54
CA ALA A 441 -32.64 17.78 -11.93
C ALA A 441 -31.34 18.11 -11.15
N LEU A 442 -30.53 19.06 -11.63
CA LEU A 442 -29.27 19.45 -10.97
C LEU A 442 -29.48 20.19 -9.64
N PHE A 443 -30.60 20.90 -9.50
CA PHE A 443 -30.93 21.67 -8.29
C PHE A 443 -32.08 21.05 -7.48
N SER A 444 -32.56 19.86 -7.85
CA SER A 444 -33.74 19.21 -7.26
C SER A 444 -35.01 20.08 -7.31
N VAL A 445 -35.24 20.78 -8.43
CA VAL A 445 -36.37 21.70 -8.66
C VAL A 445 -37.18 21.27 -9.89
N SER A 446 -38.50 21.44 -9.87
CA SER A 446 -39.34 21.13 -11.02
C SER A 446 -39.14 22.11 -12.19
N HIS A 447 -39.41 21.67 -13.41
CA HIS A 447 -39.32 22.48 -14.64
C HIS A 447 -40.02 23.86 -14.51
N ALA A 448 -41.26 23.87 -13.99
CA ALA A 448 -42.04 25.10 -13.81
C ALA A 448 -41.38 26.07 -12.81
N ALA A 449 -40.78 25.53 -11.75
CA ALA A 449 -40.08 26.33 -10.74
C ALA A 449 -38.76 26.89 -11.30
N VAL A 450 -38.00 26.14 -12.11
CA VAL A 450 -36.79 26.66 -12.79
C VAL A 450 -37.13 27.88 -13.66
N HIS A 451 -38.21 27.81 -14.44
CA HIS A 451 -38.66 28.95 -15.26
C HIS A 451 -38.95 30.20 -14.42
N GLN A 452 -39.70 30.06 -13.32
CA GLN A 452 -40.00 31.17 -12.42
C GLN A 452 -38.74 31.72 -11.72
N THR A 453 -37.81 30.83 -11.35
CA THR A 453 -36.53 31.19 -10.76
C THR A 453 -35.67 32.04 -11.70
N ILE A 454 -35.62 31.69 -12.99
CA ILE A 454 -34.92 32.46 -14.03
C ILE A 454 -35.52 33.86 -14.17
N LEU A 455 -36.86 33.96 -14.22
CA LEU A 455 -37.54 35.26 -14.30
C LEU A 455 -37.27 36.13 -13.08
N ARG A 456 -37.31 35.53 -11.88
CA ARG A 456 -37.00 36.21 -10.62
C ARG A 456 -35.56 36.71 -10.59
N ALA A 457 -34.60 35.89 -10.99
CA ALA A 457 -33.18 36.27 -11.07
C ALA A 457 -32.98 37.46 -12.04
N LYS A 458 -33.60 37.42 -13.22
CA LYS A 458 -33.54 38.53 -14.18
C LYS A 458 -34.12 39.84 -13.61
N ARG A 459 -35.22 39.77 -12.85
CA ARG A 459 -35.79 40.95 -12.16
C ARG A 459 -34.85 41.49 -11.08
N LEU A 460 -34.28 40.60 -10.26
CA LEU A 460 -33.32 40.97 -9.22
C LEU A 460 -32.08 41.70 -9.77
N LEU A 461 -31.53 41.22 -10.89
CA LEU A 461 -30.39 41.84 -11.55
C LEU A 461 -30.72 43.19 -12.24
N LYS A 462 -32.00 43.46 -12.52
CA LYS A 462 -32.44 44.78 -13.00
C LYS A 462 -32.55 45.79 -11.87
N THR A 463 -32.94 45.35 -10.67
CA THR A 463 -33.18 46.21 -9.51
C THR A 463 -31.92 46.45 -8.66
N ASP A 464 -30.93 45.56 -8.71
CA ASP A 464 -29.73 45.61 -7.87
C ASP A 464 -28.45 45.63 -8.73
N ALA A 465 -27.88 46.81 -8.91
CA ALA A 465 -26.69 47.03 -9.73
C ALA A 465 -25.43 46.34 -9.15
N SER A 466 -25.33 46.26 -7.82
CA SER A 466 -24.20 45.61 -7.13
C SER A 466 -24.19 44.10 -7.39
N LEU A 467 -25.38 43.48 -7.31
CA LEU A 467 -25.58 42.07 -7.61
C LEU A 467 -25.30 41.75 -9.08
N ARG A 468 -25.62 42.68 -9.98
CA ARG A 468 -25.36 42.55 -11.41
C ARG A 468 -23.86 42.53 -11.72
N ALA A 469 -23.10 43.46 -11.16
CA ALA A 469 -21.64 43.48 -11.33
C ALA A 469 -20.99 42.17 -10.83
N LEU A 470 -21.44 41.66 -9.68
CA LEU A 470 -20.98 40.38 -9.14
C LEU A 470 -21.31 39.21 -10.07
N PHE A 471 -22.55 39.16 -10.58
CA PHE A 471 -23.00 38.11 -11.49
C PHE A 471 -22.17 38.11 -12.79
N ASP A 472 -21.93 39.30 -13.37
CA ASP A 472 -21.16 39.45 -14.60
C ASP A 472 -19.67 39.08 -14.39
N ASP A 473 -19.07 39.44 -13.25
CA ASP A 473 -17.70 39.03 -12.87
C ASP A 473 -17.57 37.51 -12.74
N ILE A 474 -18.52 36.87 -12.06
CA ILE A 474 -18.54 35.40 -11.95
C ILE A 474 -18.67 34.77 -13.34
N ILE A 475 -19.64 35.20 -14.16
CA ILE A 475 -19.81 34.62 -15.50
C ILE A 475 -18.57 34.79 -16.37
N LYS A 476 -17.91 35.95 -16.31
CA LYS A 476 -16.70 36.20 -17.08
C LYS A 476 -15.59 35.20 -16.74
N ARG A 477 -15.35 34.96 -15.43
CA ARG A 477 -14.36 33.99 -14.94
C ARG A 477 -14.63 32.54 -15.34
N PHE A 478 -15.88 32.19 -15.63
CA PHE A 478 -16.25 30.84 -16.07
C PHE A 478 -16.24 30.69 -17.60
N ARG A 479 -16.23 31.79 -18.35
CA ARG A 479 -16.13 31.78 -19.82
C ARG A 479 -14.68 31.75 -20.29
N GLU A 480 -13.83 32.54 -19.64
CA GLU A 480 -12.37 32.45 -19.72
C GLU A 480 -11.92 31.08 -19.16
#